data_AF-A0A534XE44-F1
#
_entry.id   AF-A0A534XE44-F1
#
_cell.length_a   1.000
_cell.length_b   1.000
_cell.length_c   1.000
_cell.angle_alpha   90.00
_cell.angle_beta   90.00
_cell.angle_gamma   90.00
#
_symmetry.space_group_name_H-M   'P 1'
#
loop_
_entity.id
_entity.type
_entity.pdbx_description
1 polymer ?
#
loop_
_entity_poly.entity_id
_entity_poly.type
_entity_poly.pdbx_seq_one_letter_code
_entity_poly.pdbx_strand_id
1 'polypeptide(L)'
;MGVFCGSGAPATCVPCADDTNCHPLGRCGGFACLAGLCTAVTPLACDDGNPCTQDSCDAVEGCVHAPLAGAGIAGCDDENVCNGVETCAGGACVAGVPPPSDDGDLCTDDGVCDPVRGYLHTPLIGFPSVTCRFDTLDAALSGAATGDISSGLRKSLTRVLGKARAQVERAAGAHGKHQDKMLKGAGKQLGALGRLLATARQKKQVAPALGGRLGDAVAGASGALSSLHAAGGP
;
A
#
# COMPACT_ATOMS: atom_id res chain seq x y z
N MET A 1 23.99 7.43 53.77
CA MET A 1 23.66 8.60 54.61
C MET A 1 24.76 9.62 54.39
N GLY A 2 24.49 10.63 53.58
CA GLY A 2 25.45 11.70 53.29
C GLY A 2 24.71 13.02 53.24
N VAL A 3 25.30 14.06 53.82
CA VAL A 3 24.86 15.43 53.65
C VAL A 3 25.64 16.00 52.46
N PHE A 4 25.03 16.86 51.64
CA PHE A 4 25.77 17.56 50.59
C PHE A 4 26.71 18.56 51.27
N CYS A 5 28.01 18.28 51.28
CA CYS A 5 29.01 19.19 51.82
C CYS A 5 29.74 19.82 50.62
N GLY A 6 29.40 21.08 50.32
CA GLY A 6 30.02 21.82 49.23
C GLY A 6 31.53 21.96 49.42
N SER A 7 32.29 22.02 48.34
CA SER A 7 33.77 22.02 48.31
C SER A 7 34.43 23.27 48.93
N GLY A 8 33.67 24.16 49.58
CA GLY A 8 34.16 25.40 50.19
C GLY A 8 34.34 25.25 51.70
N ALA A 9 35.47 25.70 52.23
CA ALA A 9 35.74 25.69 53.67
C ALA A 9 35.18 26.97 54.37
N PRO A 10 34.55 26.85 55.56
CA PRO A 10 34.21 25.60 56.24
C PRO A 10 33.10 24.87 55.50
N ALA A 11 33.24 23.56 55.33
CA ALA A 11 32.25 22.73 54.67
C ALA A 11 31.01 22.64 55.56
N THR A 12 30.08 23.58 55.38
CA THR A 12 28.76 23.51 55.99
C THR A 12 27.99 22.43 55.27
N CYS A 13 27.72 21.34 55.97
CA CYS A 13 26.87 20.28 55.46
C CYS A 13 25.41 20.76 55.56
N VAL A 14 24.82 21.06 54.41
CA VAL A 14 23.45 21.59 54.30
C VAL A 14 22.49 20.43 54.06
N PRO A 15 21.37 20.31 54.80
CA PRO A 15 20.34 19.33 54.51
C PRO A 15 19.87 19.46 53.06
N CYS A 16 19.63 18.34 52.38
CA CYS A 16 19.04 18.40 51.04
C CYS A 16 17.63 19.01 51.13
N ALA A 17 17.27 19.82 50.13
CA ALA A 17 15.92 20.34 49.96
C ALA A 17 15.12 19.48 48.97
N ASP A 18 15.79 18.92 47.96
CA ASP A 18 15.22 18.05 46.93
C ASP A 18 16.21 16.95 46.49
N ASP A 19 15.75 16.05 45.61
CA ASP A 19 16.53 14.91 45.15
C ASP A 19 17.74 15.31 44.28
N THR A 20 17.65 16.44 43.58
CA THR A 20 18.75 16.94 42.73
C THR A 20 19.94 17.42 43.57
N ASN A 21 19.68 17.83 44.81
CA ASN A 21 20.73 18.06 45.82
C ASN A 21 21.41 16.78 46.29
N CYS A 22 20.99 15.59 45.86
CA CYS A 22 21.62 14.32 46.25
C CYS A 22 22.30 13.63 45.06
N HIS A 23 21.76 13.81 43.86
CA HIS A 23 22.32 13.28 42.63
C HIS A 23 21.88 14.16 41.44
N PRO A 24 22.70 14.37 40.38
CA PRO A 24 22.31 15.20 39.23
C PRO A 24 21.02 14.73 38.51
N LEU A 25 20.74 13.43 38.55
CA LEU A 25 19.51 12.82 38.04
C LEU A 25 18.43 12.62 39.13
N GLY A 26 18.61 13.19 40.32
CA GLY A 26 17.71 12.98 41.46
C GLY A 26 17.44 11.51 41.76
N ARG A 27 16.17 11.18 41.99
CA ARG A 27 15.70 9.81 42.25
C ARG A 27 16.01 8.83 41.12
N CYS A 28 16.10 9.30 39.87
CA CYS A 28 16.49 8.50 38.73
C CYS A 28 17.92 7.95 38.84
N GLY A 29 18.79 8.66 39.57
CA GLY A 29 20.15 8.21 39.87
C GLY A 29 20.27 7.30 41.09
N GLY A 30 19.16 6.90 41.70
CA GLY A 30 19.16 6.04 42.89
C GLY A 30 19.43 6.78 44.20
N PHE A 31 19.19 8.09 44.27
CA PHE A 31 19.28 8.85 45.52
C PHE A 31 18.07 9.77 45.70
N ALA A 32 17.52 9.79 46.92
CA ALA A 32 16.40 10.66 47.29
C ALA A 32 16.74 11.48 48.52
N CYS A 33 16.16 12.68 48.60
CA CYS A 33 16.17 13.48 49.81
C CYS A 33 15.02 13.03 50.72
N LEU A 34 15.36 12.42 51.86
CA LEU A 34 14.40 11.96 52.85
C LEU A 34 14.71 12.63 54.18
N ALA A 35 13.80 13.50 54.65
CA ALA A 35 13.96 14.28 55.88
C ALA A 35 15.29 15.05 55.96
N GLY A 36 15.73 15.66 54.85
CA GLY A 36 16.97 16.43 54.77
C GLY A 36 18.25 15.59 54.62
N LEU A 37 18.13 14.27 54.41
CA LEU A 37 19.25 13.35 54.23
C LEU A 37 19.23 12.66 52.87
N CYS A 38 20.38 12.64 52.19
CA CYS A 38 20.54 11.87 50.96
C CYS A 38 20.64 10.37 51.29
N THR A 39 19.66 9.63 50.79
CA THR A 39 19.49 8.20 51.02
C THR A 39 19.49 7.47 49.69
N ALA A 40 20.24 6.37 49.61
CA ALA A 40 20.22 5.52 48.44
C ALA A 40 18.84 4.85 48.32
N VAL A 41 18.27 4.89 47.14
CA VAL A 41 17.00 4.28 46.78
C VAL A 41 17.18 3.49 45.49
N THR A 42 16.24 2.59 45.18
CA THR A 42 16.23 1.96 43.86
C THR A 42 15.97 3.03 42.79
N PRO A 43 16.81 3.13 41.74
CA PRO A 43 16.54 4.00 40.60
C PRO A 43 15.15 3.77 40.00
N LEU A 44 14.51 4.85 39.53
CA LEU A 44 13.25 4.77 38.81
C LEU A 44 13.45 4.03 37.48
N ALA A 45 12.59 3.02 37.21
CA ALA A 45 12.47 2.40 35.90
C ALA A 45 11.32 3.10 35.16
N CYS A 46 11.66 3.97 34.20
CA CYS A 46 10.69 4.79 33.48
C CYS A 46 10.22 4.20 32.14
N ASP A 47 10.59 2.96 31.84
CA ASP A 47 10.04 2.27 30.68
C ASP A 47 8.57 1.93 30.96
N ASP A 48 7.63 2.55 30.25
CA ASP A 48 6.20 2.26 30.38
C ASP A 48 5.72 1.13 29.45
N GLY A 49 6.62 0.59 28.64
CA GLY A 49 6.34 -0.47 27.66
C GLY A 49 5.49 0.00 26.48
N ASN A 50 5.26 1.31 26.33
CA ASN A 50 4.53 1.85 25.20
C ASN A 50 5.49 2.23 24.07
N PRO A 51 5.44 1.54 22.91
CA PRO A 51 6.35 1.82 21.80
C PRO A 51 6.15 3.23 21.21
N CYS A 52 5.01 3.85 21.48
CA CYS A 52 4.61 5.14 20.94
C CYS A 52 4.91 6.30 21.94
N THR A 53 5.74 6.07 22.96
CA THR A 53 6.32 7.09 23.88
C THR A 53 7.85 7.07 23.84
N GLN A 54 8.45 8.22 24.13
CA GLN A 54 9.87 8.33 24.46
C GLN A 54 9.99 8.54 25.96
N ASP A 55 10.53 7.52 26.61
CA ASP A 55 10.69 7.51 28.04
C ASP A 55 11.99 8.18 28.47
N SER A 56 11.86 9.02 29.48
CA SER A 56 12.99 9.71 30.10
C SER A 56 12.76 9.85 31.59
N CYS A 57 13.85 10.02 32.33
CA CYS A 57 13.78 10.26 33.76
C CYS A 57 14.32 11.66 34.04
N ASP A 58 13.41 12.58 34.31
CA ASP A 58 13.71 13.94 34.72
C ASP A 58 14.05 13.98 36.21
N ALA A 59 15.05 14.78 36.56
CA ALA A 59 15.58 14.83 37.92
C ALA A 59 14.59 15.45 38.94
N VAL A 60 13.60 16.20 38.46
CA VAL A 60 12.59 16.91 39.26
C VAL A 60 11.21 16.28 39.07
N GLU A 61 10.77 16.08 37.83
CA GLU A 61 9.45 15.56 37.49
C GLU A 61 9.35 14.03 37.65
N GLY A 62 10.50 13.33 37.69
CA GLY A 62 10.55 11.87 37.73
C GLY A 62 10.37 11.28 36.33
N CYS A 63 9.59 10.19 36.20
CA CYS A 63 9.39 9.57 34.89
C CYS A 63 8.51 10.45 33.98
N VAL A 64 9.00 10.68 32.77
CA VAL A 64 8.33 11.44 31.71
C VAL A 64 8.23 10.58 30.46
N HIS A 65 7.00 10.43 29.95
CA HIS A 65 6.67 9.63 28.77
C HIS A 65 6.19 10.57 27.66
N ALA A 66 7.11 11.04 26.82
CA ALA A 66 6.78 12.02 25.78
C ALA A 66 6.14 11.30 24.58
N PRO A 67 4.94 11.71 24.11
CA PRO A 67 4.29 11.01 22.98
C PRO A 67 5.10 11.18 21.70
N LEU A 68 5.33 10.06 21.02
CA LEU A 68 5.90 10.05 19.67
C LEU A 68 4.82 10.33 18.62
N ALA A 69 5.26 10.76 17.44
CA ALA A 69 4.41 10.95 16.27
C ALA A 69 5.11 10.41 15.02
N GLY A 70 4.34 9.77 14.14
CA GLY A 70 4.85 9.23 12.88
C GLY A 70 4.65 7.73 12.74
N ALA A 71 4.91 7.22 11.53
CA ALA A 71 4.68 5.84 11.15
C ALA A 71 5.96 4.98 11.25
N GLY A 72 5.79 3.67 11.30
CA GLY A 72 6.92 2.71 11.27
C GLY A 72 7.72 2.65 12.57
N ILE A 73 7.08 2.94 13.70
CA ILE A 73 7.68 2.82 15.02
C ILE A 73 7.66 1.34 15.44
N ALA A 74 8.84 0.82 15.78
CA ALA A 74 9.02 -0.58 16.17
C ALA A 74 8.14 -0.91 17.38
N GLY A 75 7.33 -1.96 17.27
CA GLY A 75 6.39 -2.38 18.31
C GLY A 75 4.99 -1.75 18.20
N CYS A 76 4.77 -0.73 17.36
CA CYS A 76 3.42 -0.22 17.09
C CYS A 76 2.73 -1.01 15.93
N ASP A 77 3.43 -1.88 15.18
CA ASP A 77 2.89 -2.72 14.08
C ASP A 77 1.99 -3.85 14.60
N ASP A 78 0.76 -3.93 14.09
CA ASP A 78 -0.25 -4.94 14.48
C ASP A 78 -0.36 -6.12 13.48
N GLU A 79 0.53 -6.15 12.49
CA GLU A 79 0.60 -7.10 11.38
C GLU A 79 -0.65 -7.09 10.46
N ASN A 80 -1.58 -6.14 10.62
CA ASN A 80 -2.79 -6.04 9.83
C ASN A 80 -2.60 -5.08 8.64
N VAL A 81 -2.12 -5.60 7.52
CA VAL A 81 -1.86 -4.80 6.32
C VAL A 81 -3.12 -4.11 5.75
N CYS A 82 -4.32 -4.52 6.16
CA CYS A 82 -5.59 -3.98 5.70
C CYS A 82 -5.96 -2.63 6.32
N ASN A 83 -5.41 -2.27 7.48
CA ASN A 83 -5.68 -0.98 8.12
C ASN A 83 -4.54 0.04 7.88
N GLY A 84 -3.47 -0.41 7.21
CA GLY A 84 -2.34 0.42 6.80
C GLY A 84 -1.36 0.68 7.94
N VAL A 85 -0.13 1.08 7.57
CA VAL A 85 1.00 1.23 8.49
C VAL A 85 0.64 2.09 9.71
N GLU A 86 0.85 1.51 10.87
CA GLU A 86 0.50 2.06 12.17
C GLU A 86 1.35 3.29 12.46
N THR A 87 0.72 4.24 13.12
CA THR A 87 1.27 5.55 13.42
C THR A 87 1.13 5.82 14.91
N CYS A 88 2.14 6.43 15.52
CA CYS A 88 1.98 7.00 16.85
C CYS A 88 1.13 8.28 16.75
N ALA A 89 0.03 8.34 17.47
CA ALA A 89 -0.76 9.55 17.61
C ALA A 89 -1.20 9.71 19.07
N GLY A 90 -0.82 10.83 19.70
CA GLY A 90 -1.20 11.12 21.08
C GLY A 90 -0.69 10.09 22.11
N GLY A 91 0.46 9.46 21.85
CA GLY A 91 1.03 8.45 22.73
C GLY A 91 0.38 7.07 22.60
N ALA A 92 -0.32 6.77 21.50
CA ALA A 92 -0.88 5.45 21.24
C ALA A 92 -0.59 4.99 19.81
N CYS A 93 -0.49 3.67 19.63
CA CYS A 93 -0.52 3.04 18.31
C CYS A 93 -1.92 3.22 17.73
N VAL A 94 -2.02 3.86 16.58
CA VAL A 94 -3.27 3.93 15.82
C VAL A 94 -3.05 3.34 14.44
N ALA A 95 -4.06 2.64 13.95
CA ALA A 95 -4.08 2.14 12.57
C ALA A 95 -3.88 3.28 11.57
N GLY A 96 -3.20 2.97 10.47
CA GLY A 96 -2.93 3.91 9.41
C GLY A 96 -4.13 4.19 8.51
N VAL A 97 -3.81 4.51 7.25
CA VAL A 97 -4.81 4.61 6.18
C VAL A 97 -4.86 3.27 5.46
N PRO A 98 -6.03 2.60 5.42
CA PRO A 98 -6.21 1.37 4.66
C PRO A 98 -5.77 1.52 3.20
N PRO A 99 -5.08 0.53 2.61
CA PRO A 99 -4.85 0.51 1.17
C PRO A 99 -6.20 0.45 0.41
N PRO A 100 -6.24 0.92 -0.85
CA PRO A 100 -7.44 0.83 -1.67
C PRO A 100 -7.84 -0.64 -1.86
N SER A 101 -9.14 -0.91 -1.78
CA SER A 101 -9.68 -2.26 -1.97
C SER A 101 -9.74 -2.69 -3.43
N ASP A 102 -9.72 -1.74 -4.36
CA ASP A 102 -9.82 -1.92 -5.81
C ASP A 102 -8.47 -1.49 -6.43
N ASP A 103 -7.84 -2.36 -7.22
CA ASP A 103 -6.54 -2.09 -7.86
C ASP A 103 -6.66 -1.28 -9.17
N GLY A 104 -7.90 -0.93 -9.55
CA GLY A 104 -8.24 -0.23 -10.78
C GLY A 104 -8.35 -1.15 -11.99
N ASP A 105 -8.16 -2.45 -11.84
CA ASP A 105 -8.37 -3.44 -12.90
C ASP A 105 -9.78 -4.02 -12.85
N LEU A 106 -10.66 -3.51 -13.71
CA LEU A 106 -12.04 -4.01 -13.83
C LEU A 106 -12.18 -5.51 -14.14
N CYS A 107 -11.08 -6.19 -14.47
CA CYS A 107 -11.04 -7.61 -14.77
C CYS A 107 -10.37 -8.46 -13.69
N THR A 108 -10.25 -7.93 -12.47
CA THR A 108 -9.96 -8.69 -11.24
C THR A 108 -11.23 -8.79 -10.38
N ASP A 109 -11.27 -9.83 -9.56
CA ASP A 109 -12.14 -9.91 -8.40
C ASP A 109 -11.36 -9.36 -7.21
N ASP A 110 -11.77 -8.16 -6.77
CA ASP A 110 -11.17 -7.40 -5.68
C ASP A 110 -11.75 -7.89 -4.36
N GLY A 111 -11.21 -9.03 -3.90
CA GLY A 111 -11.75 -9.78 -2.78
C GLY A 111 -11.73 -9.05 -1.44
N VAL A 112 -12.05 -9.78 -0.38
CA VAL A 112 -11.94 -9.25 0.99
C VAL A 112 -10.47 -9.23 1.41
N CYS A 113 -10.09 -8.20 2.16
CA CYS A 113 -8.73 -8.10 2.69
C CYS A 113 -8.43 -9.22 3.69
N ASP A 114 -7.33 -9.95 3.45
CA ASP A 114 -6.71 -10.85 4.43
C ASP A 114 -5.75 -10.04 5.32
N PRO A 115 -5.85 -10.08 6.66
CA PRO A 115 -5.04 -9.24 7.54
C PRO A 115 -3.53 -9.33 7.30
N VAL A 116 -3.03 -10.47 6.83
CA VAL A 116 -1.59 -10.69 6.60
C VAL A 116 -1.22 -10.49 5.13
N ARG A 117 -2.09 -10.95 4.21
CA ARG A 117 -1.80 -10.95 2.76
C ARG A 117 -2.32 -9.74 2.01
N GLY A 118 -3.22 -8.97 2.61
CA GLY A 118 -3.88 -7.82 2.00
C GLY A 118 -5.03 -8.21 1.07
N TYR A 119 -5.42 -7.27 0.22
CA TYR A 119 -6.41 -7.52 -0.83
C TYR A 119 -5.84 -8.46 -1.89
N LEU A 120 -6.56 -9.55 -2.16
CA LEU A 120 -6.26 -10.44 -3.27
C LEU A 120 -7.04 -9.98 -4.50
N HIS A 121 -6.36 -9.31 -5.41
CA HIS A 121 -6.91 -8.92 -6.72
C HIS A 121 -6.80 -10.11 -7.68
N THR A 122 -7.80 -10.99 -7.66
CA THR A 122 -7.73 -12.27 -8.40
C THR A 122 -8.18 -12.06 -9.84
N PRO A 123 -7.32 -12.26 -10.86
CA PRO A 123 -7.74 -12.06 -12.24
C PRO A 123 -8.87 -13.00 -12.63
N LEU A 124 -9.87 -12.47 -13.35
CA LEU A 124 -10.85 -13.31 -14.02
C LEU A 124 -10.13 -14.30 -14.94
N ILE A 125 -10.65 -15.52 -15.06
CA ILE A 125 -10.08 -16.59 -15.88
C ILE A 125 -11.01 -16.97 -17.03
N GLY A 126 -10.46 -17.71 -18.01
CA GLY A 126 -11.22 -18.25 -19.12
C GLY A 126 -11.82 -17.17 -20.04
N PHE A 127 -12.99 -17.46 -20.59
CA PHE A 127 -13.73 -16.52 -21.45
C PHE A 127 -14.10 -15.20 -20.77
N PRO A 128 -14.60 -15.17 -19.51
CA PRO A 128 -14.89 -13.93 -18.78
C PRO A 128 -13.71 -12.96 -18.73
N SER A 129 -12.49 -13.48 -18.56
CA SER A 129 -11.26 -12.69 -18.59
C SER A 129 -11.10 -11.93 -19.92
N VAL A 130 -11.23 -12.66 -21.04
CA VAL A 130 -11.04 -12.09 -22.38
C VAL A 130 -12.16 -11.09 -22.71
N THR A 131 -13.41 -11.43 -22.39
CA THR A 131 -14.56 -10.56 -22.66
C THR A 131 -14.50 -9.28 -21.85
N CYS A 132 -14.13 -9.37 -20.56
CA CYS A 132 -13.93 -8.19 -19.73
C CYS A 132 -12.90 -7.24 -20.34
N ARG A 133 -11.78 -7.75 -20.86
CA ARG A 133 -10.76 -6.92 -21.53
C ARG A 133 -11.26 -6.28 -22.84
N PHE A 134 -12.23 -6.88 -23.51
CA PHE A 134 -12.90 -6.23 -24.64
C PHE A 134 -13.84 -5.13 -24.17
N ASP A 135 -14.53 -5.34 -23.05
CA ASP A 135 -15.42 -4.33 -22.46
C ASP A 135 -14.63 -3.10 -22.00
N THR A 136 -13.43 -3.28 -21.43
CA THR A 136 -12.55 -2.16 -21.08
C THR A 136 -12.07 -1.38 -22.31
N LEU A 137 -11.81 -2.06 -23.43
CA LEU A 137 -11.50 -1.41 -24.72
C LEU A 137 -12.69 -0.60 -25.24
N ASP A 138 -13.90 -1.15 -25.19
CA ASP A 138 -15.11 -0.44 -25.63
C ASP A 138 -15.42 0.76 -24.74
N ALA A 139 -15.29 0.61 -23.42
CA ALA A 139 -15.46 1.69 -22.47
C ALA A 139 -14.46 2.82 -22.73
N ALA A 140 -13.19 2.49 -22.98
CA ALA A 140 -12.16 3.47 -23.32
C ALA A 140 -12.45 4.18 -24.67
N LEU A 141 -12.90 3.45 -25.69
CA LEU A 141 -13.24 4.03 -27.00
C LEU A 141 -14.50 4.91 -26.94
N SER A 142 -15.48 4.52 -26.13
CA SER A 142 -16.76 5.23 -25.98
C SER A 142 -16.63 6.48 -25.10
N GLY A 143 -15.82 6.40 -24.05
CA GLY A 143 -15.52 7.53 -23.16
C GLY A 143 -14.52 8.54 -23.72
N ALA A 144 -13.84 8.23 -24.83
CA ALA A 144 -12.88 9.13 -25.46
C ALA A 144 -13.55 10.39 -26.02
N ALA A 145 -13.03 11.57 -25.66
CA ALA A 145 -13.52 12.83 -26.20
C ALA A 145 -13.22 12.93 -27.72
N THR A 146 -13.91 13.83 -28.42
CA THR A 146 -13.77 14.00 -29.89
C THR A 146 -12.36 14.44 -30.33
N GLY A 147 -11.59 15.06 -29.43
CA GLY A 147 -10.19 15.44 -29.66
C GLY A 147 -9.17 14.34 -29.31
N ASP A 148 -9.56 13.33 -28.53
CA ASP A 148 -8.61 12.33 -28.03
C ASP A 148 -8.26 11.26 -29.05
N ILE A 149 -9.12 11.09 -30.07
CA ILE A 149 -8.95 10.05 -31.08
C ILE A 149 -9.61 10.45 -32.40
N SER A 150 -8.91 10.28 -33.51
CA SER A 150 -9.51 10.54 -34.83
C SER A 150 -10.69 9.59 -35.11
N SER A 151 -11.73 10.11 -35.77
CA SER A 151 -12.95 9.35 -36.09
C SER A 151 -12.67 8.10 -36.94
N GLY A 152 -11.74 8.20 -37.89
CA GLY A 152 -11.30 7.08 -38.74
C GLY A 152 -10.59 5.98 -37.96
N LEU A 153 -9.73 6.35 -37.00
CA LEU A 153 -9.09 5.40 -36.11
C LEU A 153 -10.11 4.72 -35.19
N ARG A 154 -11.01 5.49 -34.56
CA ARG A 154 -12.09 4.96 -33.73
C ARG A 154 -12.90 3.91 -34.49
N LYS A 155 -13.37 4.24 -35.69
CA LYS A 155 -14.12 3.31 -36.56
C LYS A 155 -13.33 2.04 -36.92
N SER A 156 -12.01 2.15 -37.06
CA SER A 156 -11.14 1.03 -37.39
C SER A 156 -10.94 0.11 -36.18
N LEU A 157 -10.66 0.68 -35.00
CA LEU A 157 -10.49 -0.05 -33.76
C LEU A 157 -11.77 -0.79 -33.37
N THR A 158 -12.92 -0.09 -33.33
CA THR A 158 -14.22 -0.71 -33.00
C THR A 158 -14.56 -1.86 -33.95
N ARG A 159 -14.23 -1.73 -35.24
CA ARG A 159 -14.48 -2.80 -36.23
C ARG A 159 -13.61 -4.03 -35.98
N VAL A 160 -12.33 -3.85 -35.69
CA VAL A 160 -11.42 -4.98 -35.45
C VAL A 160 -11.75 -5.63 -34.09
N LEU A 161 -12.08 -4.83 -33.07
CA LEU A 161 -12.53 -5.31 -31.77
C LEU A 161 -13.83 -6.12 -31.89
N GLY A 162 -14.83 -5.64 -32.63
CA GLY A 162 -16.07 -6.37 -32.86
C GLY A 162 -15.85 -7.72 -33.56
N LYS A 163 -14.88 -7.82 -34.48
CA LYS A 163 -14.48 -9.11 -35.08
C LYS A 163 -13.83 -10.04 -34.06
N ALA A 164 -12.95 -9.51 -33.21
CA ALA A 164 -12.31 -10.28 -32.15
C ALA A 164 -13.35 -10.85 -31.17
N ARG A 165 -14.29 -10.00 -30.70
CA ARG A 165 -15.39 -10.41 -29.81
C ARG A 165 -16.25 -11.50 -30.45
N ALA A 166 -16.71 -11.30 -31.68
CA ALA A 166 -17.51 -12.31 -32.38
C ALA A 166 -16.79 -13.65 -32.54
N GLN A 167 -15.46 -13.66 -32.66
CA GLN A 167 -14.67 -14.90 -32.69
C GLN A 167 -14.59 -15.57 -31.31
N VAL A 168 -14.41 -14.79 -30.24
CA VAL A 168 -14.39 -15.31 -28.87
C VAL A 168 -15.76 -15.85 -28.45
N GLU A 169 -16.86 -15.17 -28.81
CA GLU A 169 -18.23 -15.65 -28.57
C GLU A 169 -18.51 -16.97 -29.28
N ARG A 170 -18.11 -17.07 -30.55
CA ARG A 170 -18.20 -18.34 -31.30
C ARG A 170 -17.32 -19.43 -30.71
N ALA A 171 -16.14 -19.07 -30.21
CA ALA A 171 -15.24 -20.01 -29.54
C ALA A 171 -15.83 -20.52 -28.22
N ALA A 172 -16.58 -19.69 -27.48
CA ALA A 172 -17.22 -20.09 -26.23
C ALA A 172 -18.30 -21.17 -26.43
N GLY A 173 -19.01 -21.13 -27.56
CA GLY A 173 -19.97 -22.18 -27.96
C GLY A 173 -19.36 -23.34 -28.75
N ALA A 174 -18.04 -23.40 -28.88
CA ALA A 174 -17.32 -24.40 -29.67
C ALA A 174 -16.36 -25.21 -28.80
N HIS A 175 -15.88 -26.36 -29.34
CA HIS A 175 -14.89 -27.20 -28.67
C HIS A 175 -13.80 -27.70 -29.63
N GLY A 176 -12.68 -28.14 -29.07
CA GLY A 176 -11.57 -28.77 -29.79
C GLY A 176 -11.03 -27.90 -30.94
N LYS A 177 -10.78 -28.50 -32.10
CA LYS A 177 -10.19 -27.82 -33.26
C LYS A 177 -11.01 -26.60 -33.74
N HIS A 178 -12.34 -26.62 -33.57
CA HIS A 178 -13.17 -25.50 -33.99
C HIS A 178 -12.97 -24.29 -33.07
N GLN A 179 -12.94 -24.53 -31.76
CA GLN A 179 -12.66 -23.52 -30.75
C GLN A 179 -11.26 -22.93 -30.94
N ASP A 180 -10.22 -23.75 -31.04
CA ASP A 180 -8.84 -23.33 -31.29
C ASP A 180 -8.72 -22.46 -32.56
N LYS A 181 -9.40 -22.85 -33.65
CA LYS A 181 -9.45 -22.03 -34.88
C LYS A 181 -10.05 -20.65 -34.65
N MET A 182 -11.14 -20.55 -33.87
CA MET A 182 -11.78 -19.28 -33.54
C MET A 182 -10.89 -18.42 -32.63
N LEU A 183 -10.29 -19.00 -31.59
CA LEU A 183 -9.37 -18.32 -30.67
C LEU A 183 -8.12 -17.80 -31.40
N LYS A 184 -7.51 -18.61 -32.29
CA LYS A 184 -6.42 -18.14 -33.18
C LYS A 184 -6.85 -16.98 -34.07
N GLY A 185 -8.10 -17.02 -34.54
CA GLY A 185 -8.72 -15.91 -35.25
C GLY A 185 -8.75 -14.63 -34.42
N ALA A 186 -9.25 -14.71 -33.19
CA ALA A 186 -9.33 -13.59 -32.27
C ALA A 186 -7.95 -13.01 -31.96
N GLY A 187 -6.94 -13.87 -31.74
CA GLY A 187 -5.55 -13.46 -31.52
C GLY A 187 -4.97 -12.67 -32.69
N LYS A 188 -5.30 -13.04 -33.93
CA LYS A 188 -4.91 -12.26 -35.12
C LYS A 188 -5.54 -10.87 -35.12
N GLN A 189 -6.80 -10.74 -34.70
CA GLN A 189 -7.46 -9.44 -34.59
C GLN A 189 -6.83 -8.58 -33.49
N LEU A 190 -6.51 -9.16 -32.33
CA LEU A 190 -5.81 -8.44 -31.26
C LEU A 190 -4.41 -7.96 -31.68
N GLY A 191 -3.66 -8.80 -32.39
CA GLY A 191 -2.39 -8.36 -32.99
C GLY A 191 -2.58 -7.23 -34.01
N ALA A 192 -3.69 -7.22 -34.76
CA ALA A 192 -4.02 -6.12 -35.67
C ALA A 192 -4.39 -4.83 -34.91
N LEU A 193 -5.15 -4.92 -33.81
CA LEU A 193 -5.44 -3.80 -32.91
C LEU A 193 -4.16 -3.20 -32.35
N GLY A 194 -3.26 -4.03 -31.84
CA GLY A 194 -1.97 -3.58 -31.30
C GLY A 194 -1.15 -2.81 -32.32
N ARG A 195 -1.06 -3.30 -33.57
CA ARG A 195 -0.37 -2.59 -34.67
C ARG A 195 -1.04 -1.27 -35.04
N LEU A 196 -2.37 -1.24 -35.09
CA LEU A 196 -3.12 0.00 -35.36
C LEU A 196 -2.87 1.05 -34.27
N LEU A 197 -2.94 0.65 -33.00
CA LEU A 197 -2.68 1.55 -31.87
C LEU A 197 -1.23 2.04 -31.85
N ALA A 198 -0.25 1.15 -32.09
CA ALA A 198 1.15 1.54 -32.16
C ALA A 198 1.39 2.59 -33.27
N THR A 199 0.82 2.37 -34.45
CA THR A 199 0.92 3.31 -35.58
C THR A 199 0.21 4.64 -35.25
N ALA A 200 -0.97 4.58 -34.64
CA ALA A 200 -1.73 5.75 -34.24
C ALA A 200 -1.00 6.61 -33.20
N ARG A 201 -0.34 5.98 -32.22
CA ARG A 201 0.48 6.66 -31.21
C ARG A 201 1.65 7.39 -31.87
N GLN A 202 2.36 6.73 -32.79
CA GLN A 202 3.45 7.34 -33.54
C GLN A 202 2.99 8.54 -34.39
N LYS A 203 1.80 8.43 -35.00
CA LYS A 203 1.20 9.50 -35.80
C LYS A 203 0.44 10.56 -34.98
N LYS A 204 0.47 10.49 -33.65
CA LYS A 204 -0.28 11.38 -32.73
C LYS A 204 -1.78 11.46 -33.05
N GLN A 205 -2.36 10.36 -33.54
CA GLN A 205 -3.80 10.25 -33.86
C GLN A 205 -4.66 9.86 -32.66
N VAL A 206 -4.01 9.60 -31.52
CA VAL A 206 -4.62 9.28 -30.24
C VAL A 206 -3.85 10.01 -29.14
N ALA A 207 -4.56 10.55 -28.15
CA ALA A 207 -3.95 11.16 -26.99
C ALA A 207 -3.08 10.14 -26.21
N PRO A 208 -1.93 10.53 -25.63
CA PRO A 208 -1.02 9.59 -24.97
C PRO A 208 -1.69 8.76 -23.86
N ALA A 209 -2.52 9.38 -23.02
CA ALA A 209 -3.22 8.70 -21.93
C ALA A 209 -4.20 7.64 -22.45
N LEU A 210 -5.04 8.00 -23.42
CA LEU A 210 -5.98 7.06 -24.06
C LEU A 210 -5.23 5.95 -24.82
N GLY A 211 -4.17 6.29 -25.53
CA GLY A 211 -3.34 5.33 -26.27
C GLY A 211 -2.60 4.34 -25.37
N GLY A 212 -2.22 4.75 -24.16
CA GLY A 212 -1.70 3.88 -23.11
C GLY A 212 -2.77 2.87 -22.67
N ARG A 213 -3.90 3.38 -22.17
CA ARG A 213 -5.03 2.55 -21.70
C ARG A 213 -5.52 1.52 -22.74
N LEU A 214 -5.67 1.95 -24.00
CA LEU A 214 -6.06 1.04 -25.08
C LEU A 214 -4.97 -0.01 -25.37
N GLY A 215 -3.69 0.37 -25.26
CA GLY A 215 -2.57 -0.55 -25.42
C GLY A 215 -2.55 -1.62 -24.34
N ASP A 216 -2.68 -1.21 -23.08
CA ASP A 216 -2.67 -2.09 -21.92
C ASP A 216 -3.86 -3.07 -21.97
N ALA A 217 -5.05 -2.58 -22.34
CA ALA A 217 -6.22 -3.43 -22.51
C ALA A 217 -6.07 -4.44 -23.67
N VAL A 218 -5.44 -4.08 -24.80
CA VAL A 218 -5.13 -5.04 -25.89
C VAL A 218 -4.09 -6.08 -25.43
N ALA A 219 -3.08 -5.66 -24.67
CA ALA A 219 -2.07 -6.57 -24.12
C ALA A 219 -2.71 -7.54 -23.12
N GLY A 220 -3.54 -7.05 -22.20
CA GLY A 220 -4.30 -7.87 -21.25
C GLY A 220 -5.24 -8.85 -21.94
N ALA A 221 -5.98 -8.43 -22.96
CA ALA A 221 -6.82 -9.31 -23.76
C ALA A 221 -6.01 -10.42 -24.47
N SER A 222 -4.82 -10.07 -24.99
CA SER A 222 -3.93 -11.03 -25.65
C SER A 222 -3.35 -12.05 -24.66
N GLY A 223 -3.00 -11.61 -23.45
CA GLY A 223 -2.56 -12.47 -22.35
C GLY A 223 -3.66 -13.43 -21.93
N ALA A 224 -4.85 -12.91 -21.63
CA ALA A 224 -6.02 -13.70 -21.27
C ALA A 224 -6.38 -14.76 -22.33
N LEU A 225 -6.32 -14.39 -23.62
CA LEU A 225 -6.57 -15.31 -24.72
C LEU A 225 -5.50 -16.40 -24.84
N SER A 226 -4.24 -16.07 -24.54
CA SER A 226 -3.14 -17.02 -24.53
C SER A 226 -3.28 -18.02 -23.38
N SER A 227 -3.64 -17.53 -22.18
CA SER A 227 -3.94 -18.38 -21.02
C SER A 227 -5.13 -19.31 -21.28
N LEU A 228 -6.17 -18.80 -21.97
CA LEU A 228 -7.32 -19.61 -22.38
C LEU A 228 -6.93 -20.74 -23.36
N HIS A 229 -6.01 -20.49 -24.30
CA HIS A 229 -5.47 -21.55 -25.15
C HIS A 229 -4.66 -22.57 -24.35
N ALA A 230 -3.85 -22.12 -23.39
CA ALA A 230 -3.00 -22.99 -22.59
C ALA A 230 -3.82 -23.90 -21.65
N ALA A 231 -4.92 -23.39 -21.10
CA ALA A 231 -5.85 -24.18 -20.29
C ALA A 231 -6.67 -25.20 -21.10
N GLY A 232 -6.74 -25.02 -22.42
CA GLY A 232 -7.54 -25.83 -23.33
C GLY A 232 -6.78 -26.88 -24.14
N GLY A 233 -5.54 -27.25 -23.77
CA GLY A 233 -4.80 -28.27 -24.52
C GLY A 233 -3.96 -29.24 -23.67
N PRO A 234 -3.67 -30.46 -24.19
CA PRO A 234 -4.23 -31.08 -25.41
C PRO A 234 -5.58 -31.78 -25.21
#